data_AF-A0A662D992-F1
#
_entry.id   AF-A0A662D992-F1
#
_cell.length_a   1.000
_cell.length_b   1.000
_cell.length_c   1.000
_cell.angle_alpha   90.00
_cell.angle_beta   90.00
_cell.angle_gamma   90.00
#
_symmetry.space_group_name_H-M   'P 1'
#
loop_
_entity.id
_entity.type
_entity.pdbx_description
1 polymer ?
#
loop_
_entity_poly.entity_id
_entity_poly.type
_entity_poly.pdbx_seq_one_letter_code
_entity_poly.pdbx_strand_id
1 'polypeptide(L)'
;MLKKINLTLTIILFIIASFTLLNAQENKPVIRILKVDWYVVSQYGVKLQYRTFDNTPVILYLPKSFENKIFRFIEPPKGVGDIHGVPALIVHMNGGKLELIDIYVQHNKKDALLVKLSDEDVEKFREIEKIGKVDIKF
;
A
#
# COMPACT_ATOMS: atom_id res chain seq x y z
N MET A 1 -6.26 -56.20 -34.30
CA MET A 1 -6.87 -55.49 -33.14
C MET A 1 -5.86 -54.48 -32.60
N LEU A 2 -5.99 -53.20 -32.95
CA LEU A 2 -5.21 -52.12 -32.32
C LEU A 2 -6.18 -51.11 -31.68
N LYS A 3 -5.95 -50.87 -30.38
CA LYS A 3 -6.69 -49.93 -29.53
C LYS A 3 -6.66 -48.52 -30.12
N LYS A 4 -7.83 -47.96 -30.41
CA LYS A 4 -8.00 -46.51 -30.59
C LYS A 4 -7.87 -45.85 -29.22
N ILE A 5 -6.74 -45.20 -28.97
CA ILE A 5 -6.56 -44.35 -27.79
C ILE A 5 -7.25 -43.02 -28.11
N ASN A 6 -8.15 -42.60 -27.22
CA ASN A 6 -8.98 -41.40 -27.33
C ASN A 6 -8.12 -40.12 -27.38
N LEU A 7 -7.84 -39.67 -28.60
CA LEU A 7 -7.09 -38.44 -28.92
C LEU A 7 -7.71 -37.18 -28.28
N THR A 8 -9.01 -37.21 -28.00
CA THR A 8 -9.76 -36.14 -27.33
C THR A 8 -9.36 -35.92 -25.87
N LEU A 9 -8.93 -36.97 -25.15
CA LEU A 9 -8.58 -36.83 -23.73
C LEU A 9 -7.23 -36.12 -23.54
N THR A 10 -6.29 -36.33 -24.47
CA THR A 10 -4.94 -35.75 -24.41
C THR A 10 -4.94 -34.24 -24.67
N ILE A 11 -5.82 -33.76 -25.57
CA ILE A 11 -5.92 -32.34 -25.91
C ILE A 11 -6.51 -31.53 -24.74
N ILE A 12 -7.51 -32.08 -24.05
CA ILE A 12 -8.12 -31.44 -22.88
C ILE A 12 -7.10 -31.29 -21.74
N LEU A 13 -6.27 -32.31 -21.50
CA LEU A 13 -5.26 -32.29 -20.44
C LEU A 13 -4.17 -31.23 -20.71
N PHE A 14 -3.79 -31.02 -21.98
CA PHE A 14 -2.81 -30.01 -22.37
C PHE A 14 -3.34 -28.59 -22.17
N ILE A 15 -4.62 -28.34 -22.49
CA ILE A 15 -5.26 -27.03 -22.30
C ILE A 15 -5.34 -26.65 -20.82
N ILE A 16 -5.68 -27.60 -19.94
CA ILE A 16 -5.75 -27.34 -18.49
C ILE A 16 -4.36 -27.06 -17.91
N ALA A 17 -3.34 -27.83 -18.30
CA ALA A 17 -1.97 -27.62 -17.82
C ALA A 17 -1.40 -26.25 -18.26
N SER A 18 -1.70 -25.82 -19.48
CA SER A 18 -1.32 -24.49 -19.97
C SER A 18 -2.03 -23.35 -19.23
N PHE A 19 -3.29 -23.53 -18.83
CA PHE A 19 -4.02 -22.53 -18.02
C PHE A 19 -3.50 -22.40 -16.59
N THR A 20 -2.99 -23.48 -15.99
CA THR A 20 -2.37 -23.43 -14.66
C THR A 20 -0.99 -22.78 -14.68
N LEU A 21 -0.23 -22.93 -15.77
CA LEU A 21 1.08 -22.29 -15.93
C LEU A 21 1.00 -20.81 -16.31
N LEU A 22 -0.06 -20.38 -17.03
CA LEU A 22 -0.22 -18.96 -17.41
C LEU A 22 -0.64 -18.05 -16.25
N ASN A 23 -1.24 -18.60 -15.18
CA ASN A 23 -1.64 -17.84 -13.99
C ASN A 23 -0.60 -17.85 -12.87
N ALA A 24 0.51 -18.56 -13.05
CA ALA A 24 1.67 -18.45 -12.17
C ALA A 24 2.52 -17.22 -12.53
N GLN A 25 1.88 -16.07 -12.74
CA GLN A 25 2.59 -14.80 -12.70
C GLN A 25 2.98 -14.62 -11.23
N GLU A 26 4.25 -14.91 -10.92
CA GLU A 26 4.80 -14.85 -9.58
C GLU A 26 4.33 -13.58 -8.86
N ASN A 27 3.49 -13.75 -7.83
CA ASN A 27 3.14 -12.71 -6.88
C ASN A 27 4.42 -12.34 -6.11
N LYS A 28 5.25 -11.49 -6.72
CA LYS A 28 6.50 -11.04 -6.12
C LYS A 28 6.19 -9.97 -5.09
N PRO A 29 6.72 -10.09 -3.86
CA PRO A 29 6.66 -9.00 -2.91
C PRO A 29 7.47 -7.81 -3.45
N VAL A 30 6.88 -6.63 -3.36
CA VAL A 30 7.43 -5.39 -3.86
C VAL A 30 7.35 -4.34 -2.76
N ILE A 31 8.48 -3.71 -2.48
CA ILE A 31 8.55 -2.57 -1.57
C ILE A 31 8.74 -1.29 -2.39
N ARG A 32 7.97 -0.26 -2.06
CA ARG A 32 8.08 1.08 -2.62
C ARG A 32 8.22 2.09 -1.49
N ILE A 33 9.16 3.02 -1.63
CA ILE A 33 9.42 4.06 -0.63
C ILE A 33 9.05 5.40 -1.25
N LEU A 34 8.11 6.11 -0.63
CA LEU A 34 7.62 7.41 -1.08
C LEU A 34 7.93 8.47 -0.02
N LYS A 35 8.37 9.64 -0.47
CA LYS A 35 8.67 10.78 0.39
C LYS A 35 7.37 11.36 0.95
N VAL A 36 7.30 11.60 2.25
CA VAL A 36 6.20 12.32 2.89
C VAL A 36 6.64 13.75 3.18
N ASP A 37 5.85 14.71 2.71
CA ASP A 37 6.10 16.13 2.95
C ASP A 37 5.59 16.52 4.34
N TRP A 38 4.39 16.07 4.72
CA TRP A 38 3.80 16.31 6.03
C TRP A 38 2.70 15.28 6.33
N TYR A 39 2.35 15.15 7.61
CA TYR A 39 1.22 14.33 8.06
C TYR A 39 0.57 14.94 9.30
N VAL A 40 -0.70 14.60 9.52
CA VAL A 40 -1.51 15.00 10.67
C VAL A 40 -2.25 13.78 11.18
N VAL A 41 -2.15 13.54 12.49
CA VAL A 41 -2.85 12.45 13.17
C VAL A 41 -4.03 13.03 13.94
N SER A 42 -5.18 12.36 13.87
CA SER A 42 -6.39 12.73 14.59
C SER A 42 -7.15 11.50 15.09
N GLN A 43 -8.29 11.73 15.74
CA GLN A 43 -9.22 10.65 16.11
C GLN A 43 -9.81 9.91 14.90
N TYR A 44 -9.90 10.56 13.73
CA TYR A 44 -10.45 9.96 12.51
C TYR A 44 -9.44 9.13 11.73
N GLY A 45 -8.15 9.36 11.95
CA GLY A 45 -7.08 8.69 11.21
C GLY A 45 -5.91 9.62 10.91
N VAL A 46 -5.18 9.30 9.84
CA VAL A 46 -3.99 10.01 9.38
C VAL A 46 -4.25 10.64 8.02
N LYS A 47 -4.08 11.97 7.93
CA LYS A 47 -4.04 12.70 6.67
C LYS A 47 -2.58 13.03 6.39
N LEU A 48 -2.06 12.69 5.22
CA LEU A 48 -0.69 12.98 4.86
C LEU A 48 -0.56 13.38 3.40
N GLN A 49 0.49 14.14 3.10
CA GLN A 49 0.91 14.41 1.73
C GLN A 49 2.20 13.67 1.45
N TYR A 50 2.19 12.90 0.37
CA TYR A 50 3.39 12.23 -0.14
C TYR A 50 3.65 12.61 -1.59
N ARG A 51 4.82 12.23 -2.11
CA ARG A 51 5.21 12.44 -3.50
C ARG A 51 5.36 11.12 -4.23
N THR A 52 4.76 11.03 -5.40
CA THR A 52 4.97 9.97 -6.40
C THR A 52 6.39 10.04 -6.98
N PHE A 53 6.78 9.05 -7.78
CA PHE A 53 8.10 8.95 -8.42
C PHE A 53 8.34 10.05 -9.46
N ASP A 54 7.28 10.60 -10.04
CA ASP A 54 7.32 11.79 -10.89
C ASP A 54 7.29 13.12 -10.09
N ASN A 55 7.41 13.04 -8.75
CA ASN A 55 7.44 14.18 -7.82
C ASN A 55 6.09 14.92 -7.68
N THR A 56 4.97 14.34 -8.14
CA THR A 56 3.63 14.89 -7.99
C THR A 56 3.13 14.74 -6.53
N PRO A 57 2.64 15.81 -5.87
CA PRO A 57 2.10 15.72 -4.52
C PRO A 57 0.70 15.07 -4.51
N VAL A 58 0.48 14.13 -3.60
CA VAL A 58 -0.78 13.41 -3.43
C VAL A 58 -1.17 13.40 -1.96
N ILE A 59 -2.45 13.70 -1.68
CA ILE A 59 -3.03 13.57 -0.33
C ILE A 59 -3.56 12.16 -0.15
N LEU A 60 -3.15 11.53 0.94
CA LEU A 60 -3.62 10.23 1.39
C LEU A 60 -4.37 10.37 2.71
N TYR A 61 -5.52 9.72 2.79
CA TYR A 61 -6.34 9.61 3.99
C TYR A 61 -6.36 8.15 4.41
N LEU A 62 -5.94 7.88 5.65
CA LEU A 62 -5.90 6.55 6.26
C LEU A 62 -6.81 6.54 7.49
N PRO A 63 -8.04 6.01 7.38
CA PRO A 63 -8.98 5.93 8.50
C PRO A 63 -8.41 5.19 9.71
N LYS A 64 -8.72 5.64 10.92
CA LYS A 64 -8.22 5.03 12.16
C LYS A 64 -8.53 3.53 12.28
N SER A 65 -9.67 3.09 11.75
CA SER A 65 -10.08 1.68 11.76
C SER A 65 -9.20 0.75 10.92
N PHE A 66 -8.37 1.31 10.03
CA PHE A 66 -7.40 0.60 9.19
C PHE A 66 -6.03 0.47 9.86
N GLU A 67 -5.81 1.14 11.00
CA GLU A 67 -4.56 1.05 11.74
C GLU A 67 -4.33 -0.38 12.24
N ASN A 68 -3.09 -0.85 12.13
CA ASN A 68 -2.64 -2.22 12.39
C ASN A 68 -3.22 -3.29 11.44
N LYS A 69 -4.06 -2.91 10.46
CA LYS A 69 -4.57 -3.80 9.42
C LYS A 69 -3.99 -3.48 8.05
N ILE A 70 -3.90 -2.20 7.71
CA ILE A 70 -3.44 -1.69 6.41
C ILE A 70 -2.30 -0.70 6.59
N PHE A 71 -2.21 -0.01 7.73
CA PHE A 71 -1.06 0.85 8.02
C PHE A 71 -0.65 0.80 9.49
N ARG A 72 0.60 1.16 9.75
CA ARG A 72 1.11 1.36 11.11
C ARG A 72 2.22 2.41 11.10
N PHE A 73 2.47 2.98 12.27
CA PHE A 73 3.63 3.83 12.48
C PHE A 73 4.84 2.98 12.83
N ILE A 74 6.00 3.32 12.25
CA ILE A 74 7.28 2.69 12.59
C ILE A 74 8.23 3.76 13.12
N GLU A 75 8.86 3.45 14.25
CA GLU A 75 9.93 4.27 14.82
C GLU A 75 11.27 4.02 14.10
N PRO A 76 12.09 5.06 13.92
CA PRO A 76 13.46 4.91 13.45
C PRO A 76 14.28 3.98 14.36
N PRO A 77 15.08 3.04 13.82
CA PRO A 77 15.99 2.25 14.65
C PRO A 77 16.96 3.15 15.41
N LYS A 78 17.05 2.93 16.72
CA LYS A 78 17.93 3.69 17.63
C LYS A 78 19.39 3.45 17.26
N GLY A 79 20.17 4.52 17.09
CA GLY A 79 21.63 4.42 16.88
C GLY A 79 22.11 4.58 15.43
N VAL A 80 21.23 4.84 14.47
CA VAL A 80 21.63 5.28 13.13
C VAL A 80 21.90 6.78 13.20
N GLY A 81 23.14 7.16 13.46
CA GLY A 81 23.57 8.56 13.56
C GLY A 81 23.21 9.34 12.29
N ASP A 82 22.69 10.56 12.49
CA ASP A 82 22.53 11.65 11.52
C ASP A 82 21.91 11.35 10.15
N ILE A 83 21.26 10.20 9.94
CA ILE A 83 20.30 10.05 8.85
C ILE A 83 19.01 10.74 9.30
N HIS A 84 19.07 12.07 9.30
CA HIS A 84 17.97 12.96 9.56
C HIS A 84 16.83 12.65 8.59
N GLY A 85 15.90 11.87 9.14
CA GLY A 85 14.62 11.47 8.60
C GLY A 85 13.81 12.55 7.89
N VAL A 86 13.55 12.25 6.65
CA VAL A 86 12.32 12.68 6.00
C VAL A 86 11.25 11.66 6.36
N PRO A 87 10.06 12.08 6.80
CA PRO A 87 8.93 11.17 6.92
C PRO A 87 8.76 10.38 5.61
N ALA A 88 8.48 9.08 5.69
CA ALA A 88 8.38 8.23 4.50
C ALA A 88 7.20 7.26 4.60
N LEU A 89 6.63 6.92 3.45
CA LEU A 89 5.71 5.79 3.30
C LEU A 89 6.48 4.62 2.71
N ILE A 90 6.49 3.50 3.41
CA ILE A 90 6.98 2.23 2.89
C ILE A 90 5.74 1.41 2.55
N VAL A 91 5.49 1.23 1.26
CA VAL A 91 4.33 0.53 0.73
C VAL A 91 4.75 -0.87 0.35
N HIS A 92 4.18 -1.85 1.04
CA HIS A 92 4.36 -3.27 0.81
C HIS A 92 3.24 -3.76 -0.10
N MET A 93 3.63 -4.32 -1.24
CA MET A 93 2.71 -4.84 -2.24
C MET A 93 3.03 -6.29 -2.57
N ASN A 94 1.99 -7.05 -2.92
CA ASN A 94 2.12 -8.42 -3.35
C ASN A 94 1.13 -8.71 -4.48
N GLY A 95 1.63 -9.18 -5.63
CA GLY A 95 0.77 -9.40 -6.80
C GLY A 95 0.02 -8.14 -7.26
N GLY A 96 0.64 -6.96 -7.10
CA GLY A 96 0.02 -5.67 -7.41
C GLY A 96 -1.03 -5.18 -6.40
N LYS A 97 -1.31 -5.94 -5.33
CA LYS A 97 -2.22 -5.54 -4.25
C LYS A 97 -1.45 -4.89 -3.11
N LEU A 98 -2.03 -3.84 -2.54
CA LEU A 98 -1.54 -3.24 -1.30
C LEU A 98 -1.74 -4.22 -0.14
N GLU A 99 -0.67 -4.54 0.58
CA GLU A 99 -0.73 -5.34 1.81
C GLU A 99 -0.59 -4.48 3.06
N LEU A 100 0.40 -3.58 3.08
CA LEU A 100 0.72 -2.79 4.27
C LEU A 100 1.38 -1.46 3.89
N ILE A 101 1.13 -0.45 4.71
CA ILE A 101 1.79 0.85 4.66
C ILE A 101 2.49 1.08 6.00
N ASP A 102 3.81 1.11 6.01
CA ASP A 102 4.55 1.60 7.16
C ASP A 102 4.81 3.10 7.02
N ILE A 103 4.30 3.88 7.96
CA ILE A 103 4.51 5.31 8.04
C ILE A 103 5.71 5.54 8.95
N TYR A 104 6.84 5.84 8.34
CA TYR A 104 8.07 6.18 9.05
C TYR A 104 7.96 7.63 9.53
N VAL A 105 7.82 7.80 10.84
CA VAL A 105 7.66 9.11 11.46
C VAL A 105 8.94 9.52 12.17
N GLN A 106 9.43 10.72 11.89
CA GLN A 106 10.37 11.36 12.80
C GLN A 106 9.64 11.76 14.08
N HIS A 107 10.34 11.67 15.20
CA HIS A 107 9.92 12.19 16.50
C HIS A 107 9.93 13.74 16.59
N ASN A 108 9.95 14.44 15.45
CA ASN A 108 9.82 15.90 15.41
C ASN A 108 8.36 16.29 15.16
N LYS A 109 7.56 16.23 16.24
CA LYS A 109 6.23 16.85 16.35
C LYS A 109 6.23 18.38 16.12
N LYS A 110 7.41 19.02 16.00
CA LYS A 110 7.55 20.49 16.02
C LYS A 110 7.26 21.17 14.68
N ASP A 111 7.44 20.47 13.56
CA ASP A 111 7.25 21.04 12.21
C ASP A 111 6.09 20.40 11.44
N ALA A 112 5.22 19.66 12.13
CA ALA A 112 3.89 19.37 11.57
C ALA A 112 3.23 20.74 11.37
N LEU A 113 3.29 21.26 10.12
CA LEU A 113 2.48 22.39 9.70
C LEU A 113 1.09 22.19 10.31
N LEU A 114 0.55 23.24 10.92
CA LEU A 114 -0.77 23.28 11.54
C LEU A 114 -1.88 23.12 10.48
N VAL A 115 -1.79 22.11 9.64
CA VAL A 115 -2.82 21.67 8.70
C VAL A 115 -3.92 21.11 9.59
N LYS A 116 -4.91 21.96 9.86
CA LYS A 116 -6.11 21.55 10.56
C LYS A 116 -6.93 20.68 9.61
N LEU A 117 -7.58 19.66 10.18
CA LEU A 117 -8.58 18.90 9.46
C LEU A 117 -9.83 19.77 9.26
N SER A 118 -10.30 19.87 8.03
CA SER A 118 -11.60 20.45 7.70
C SER A 118 -12.72 19.40 7.86
N ASP A 119 -13.97 19.84 7.84
CA ASP A 119 -15.13 18.92 7.81
C ASP A 119 -15.13 18.05 6.54
N GLU A 120 -14.61 18.57 5.42
CA GLU A 120 -14.41 17.80 4.20
C GLU A 120 -13.41 16.65 4.40
N ASP A 121 -12.33 16.89 5.13
CA ASP A 121 -11.36 15.84 5.46
C ASP A 121 -11.99 14.72 6.28
N VAL A 122 -12.86 15.08 7.23
CA VAL A 122 -13.61 14.11 8.04
C VAL A 122 -14.51 13.24 7.16
N GLU A 123 -15.18 13.84 6.18
CA GLU A 123 -16.03 13.08 5.27
C GLU A 123 -15.19 12.17 4.36
N LYS A 124 -14.01 12.60 3.91
CA LYS A 124 -13.09 11.76 3.14
C LYS A 124 -12.66 10.50 3.92
N PHE A 125 -12.41 10.60 5.22
CA PHE A 125 -12.14 9.42 6.04
C PHE A 125 -13.31 8.44 6.03
N ARG A 126 -14.55 8.94 6.21
CA ARG A 126 -15.76 8.11 6.21
C ARG A 126 -16.03 7.45 4.86
N GLU A 127 -15.84 8.17 3.77
CA GLU A 127 -15.98 7.65 2.41
C GLU A 127 -15.03 6.47 2.18
N ILE A 128 -13.76 6.63 2.52
CA ILE A 128 -12.73 5.58 2.36
C ILE A 128 -13.04 4.38 3.26
N GLU A 129 -13.45 4.62 4.50
CA GLU A 129 -13.86 3.56 5.42
C GLU A 129 -15.06 2.76 4.89
N LYS A 130 -16.06 3.44 4.32
CA LYS A 130 -17.22 2.81 3.68
C LYS A 130 -16.83 1.99 2.45
N ILE A 131 -15.88 2.47 1.64
CA ILE A 131 -15.35 1.73 0.48
C ILE A 131 -14.52 0.52 0.96
N GLY A 132 -13.86 0.63 2.11
CA GLY A 132 -13.04 -0.44 2.70
C GLY A 132 -11.70 -0.66 1.97
N LYS A 133 -11.24 0.32 1.19
CA LYS A 133 -10.04 0.20 0.35
C LYS A 133 -9.20 1.47 0.38
N VAL A 134 -7.88 1.30 0.39
CA VAL A 134 -6.90 2.36 0.20
C VAL A 134 -6.20 2.16 -1.14
N ASP A 135 -6.12 3.21 -1.95
CA ASP A 135 -5.39 3.22 -3.22
C ASP A 135 -4.19 4.18 -3.13
N ILE A 136 -3.02 3.70 -3.59
CA ILE A 136 -1.78 4.47 -3.60
C ILE A 136 -1.37 4.73 -5.05
N LYS A 137 -1.10 6.00 -5.36
CA LYS A 137 -0.45 6.42 -6.60
C LYS A 137 1.05 6.36 -6.43
N PHE A 138 1.76 5.88 -7.45
CA PHE A 138 3.22 5.79 -7.50
C PHE A 138 3.76 6.71 -8.56
#